data_AF-A0A1H4EW81-F1
#
_entry.id   AF-A0A1H4EW81-F1
#
_cell.length_a   1.000
_cell.length_b   1.000
_cell.length_c   1.000
_cell.angle_alpha   90.00
_cell.angle_beta   90.00
_cell.angle_gamma   90.00
#
_symmetry.space_group_name_H-M   'P 1'
#
loop_
_entity.id
_entity.type
_entity.pdbx_description
1 polymer ?
#
loop_
_entity_poly.entity_id
_entity_poly.type
_entity_poly.pdbx_seq_one_letter_code
_entity_poly.pdbx_strand_id
1 'polypeptide(L)'
;MKQLLLPAAAALLLGGCVNLSGALKEDPTADQFYVLDTRYFQFCKGKTHRCQELTSIVSVRYKLGPIEETYGEQIKGPNYPASLAKLILTPPDGSYSSEAVDAERRYYRVPVNSKTNTVWNTLEAAYRSIYQ
;
A
#
# COMPACT_ATOMS: atom_id res chain seq x y z
N MET A 1 -63.46 -40.68 -11.00
CA MET A 1 -63.39 -39.88 -9.76
C MET A 1 -62.37 -40.49 -8.80
N LYS A 2 -61.19 -39.89 -8.70
CA LYS A 2 -60.41 -39.76 -7.45
C LYS A 2 -59.19 -38.88 -7.74
N GLN A 3 -59.20 -37.71 -7.11
CA GLN A 3 -58.12 -36.73 -7.07
C GLN A 3 -57.03 -37.17 -6.08
N LEU A 4 -55.97 -36.34 -6.03
CA LEU A 4 -54.92 -36.19 -4.99
C LEU A 4 -53.67 -37.07 -5.21
N LEU A 5 -52.42 -36.57 -5.21
CA LEU A 5 -51.83 -35.27 -4.90
C LEU A 5 -50.44 -35.18 -5.57
N LEU A 6 -50.04 -33.97 -5.98
CA LEU A 6 -48.69 -33.64 -6.44
C LEU A 6 -47.65 -33.78 -5.31
N PRO A 7 -46.41 -34.23 -5.58
CA PRO A 7 -45.26 -33.85 -4.78
C PRO A 7 -44.54 -32.70 -5.47
N ALA A 8 -44.91 -31.46 -5.12
CA ALA A 8 -44.15 -30.26 -5.45
C ALA A 8 -43.53 -29.71 -4.17
N ALA A 9 -42.43 -30.31 -3.70
CA ALA A 9 -41.66 -29.76 -2.58
C ALA A 9 -40.27 -30.42 -2.49
N ALA A 10 -39.28 -29.89 -3.21
CA ALA A 10 -37.85 -30.02 -2.84
C ALA A 10 -36.96 -29.20 -3.80
N ALA A 11 -37.12 -27.89 -3.88
CA ALA A 11 -36.16 -27.07 -4.64
C ALA A 11 -36.06 -25.61 -4.16
N LEU A 12 -36.14 -25.34 -2.85
CA LEU A 12 -35.95 -23.99 -2.31
C LEU A 12 -35.28 -24.03 -0.94
N LEU A 13 -34.03 -24.52 -0.85
CA LEU A 13 -33.21 -24.40 0.36
C LEU A 13 -31.73 -24.05 0.09
N LEU A 14 -31.40 -23.45 -1.07
CA LEU A 14 -30.07 -22.86 -1.31
C LEU A 14 -30.04 -21.33 -1.16
N GLY A 15 -31.12 -20.73 -0.64
CA GLY A 15 -31.19 -19.31 -0.28
C GLY A 15 -30.55 -19.00 1.07
N GLY A 16 -29.43 -19.64 1.39
CA GLY A 16 -28.62 -19.21 2.54
C GLY A 16 -27.99 -17.87 2.21
N CYS A 17 -28.57 -16.78 2.74
CA CYS A 17 -27.89 -15.49 2.82
C CYS A 17 -26.58 -15.69 3.58
N VAL A 18 -25.50 -15.96 2.86
CA VAL A 18 -24.14 -15.85 3.37
C VAL A 18 -23.99 -14.42 3.84
N ASN A 19 -24.01 -14.24 5.15
CA ASN A 19 -23.81 -12.96 5.81
C ASN A 19 -22.33 -12.58 5.65
N LEU A 20 -21.99 -12.09 4.46
CA LEU A 20 -20.65 -11.71 4.01
C LEU A 20 -20.06 -10.55 4.84
N SER A 21 -20.89 -9.90 5.64
CA SER A 21 -20.55 -8.82 6.57
C SER A 21 -19.51 -9.24 7.62
N GLY A 22 -19.45 -10.53 7.99
CA GLY A 22 -18.46 -11.05 8.94
C GLY A 22 -17.13 -11.48 8.31
N ALA A 23 -17.14 -11.83 7.02
CA ALA A 23 -15.97 -12.31 6.26
C ALA A 23 -15.09 -11.16 5.73
N LEU A 24 -15.58 -9.92 5.77
CA LEU A 24 -14.89 -8.70 5.33
C LEU A 24 -14.27 -7.92 6.49
N LYS A 25 -14.06 -8.53 7.66
CA LYS A 25 -13.30 -7.86 8.73
C LYS A 25 -11.87 -7.66 8.25
N GLU A 26 -11.53 -6.41 7.92
CA GLU A 26 -10.16 -6.01 7.66
C GLU A 26 -9.30 -6.39 8.88
N ASP A 27 -8.17 -7.03 8.60
CA ASP A 27 -7.16 -7.35 9.60
C ASP A 27 -6.76 -6.02 10.29
N PRO A 28 -6.92 -5.88 11.62
CA PRO A 28 -6.65 -4.64 12.33
C PRO A 28 -5.16 -4.26 12.34
N THR A 29 -4.29 -5.13 11.82
CA THR A 29 -2.86 -4.87 11.62
C THR A 29 -2.51 -4.53 10.16
N ALA A 30 -3.51 -4.51 9.27
CA ALA A 30 -3.31 -4.34 7.83
C ALA A 30 -2.78 -2.96 7.43
N ASP A 31 -2.72 -1.97 8.32
CA ASP A 31 -2.16 -0.63 8.08
C ASP A 31 -0.94 -0.31 8.97
N GLN A 32 -0.48 -1.26 9.79
CA GLN A 32 0.61 -1.06 10.75
C GLN A 32 2.02 -1.14 10.13
N PHE A 33 2.10 -1.06 8.80
CA PHE A 33 3.34 -1.06 8.03
C PHE A 33 3.09 -0.37 6.69
N TYR A 34 4.15 -0.07 5.96
CA TYR A 34 4.09 0.24 4.54
C TYR A 34 4.59 -0.93 3.70
N VAL A 35 4.13 -1.04 2.46
CA VAL A 35 4.68 -1.94 1.45
C VAL A 35 5.27 -1.10 0.33
N LEU A 36 6.53 -1.34 -0.01
CA LEU A 36 7.19 -0.76 -1.18
C LEU A 36 7.29 -1.81 -2.28
N ASP A 37 6.67 -1.55 -3.44
CA ASP A 37 6.89 -2.31 -4.68
C ASP A 37 8.03 -1.66 -5.46
N THR A 38 9.17 -2.34 -5.55
CA THR A 38 10.37 -1.85 -6.24
C THR A 38 10.27 -1.91 -7.77
N ARG A 39 9.29 -2.64 -8.32
CA ARG A 39 9.07 -2.73 -9.77
C ARG A 39 8.25 -1.56 -10.29
N TYR A 40 7.14 -1.24 -9.61
CA TYR A 40 6.23 -0.17 -10.01
C TYR A 40 6.38 1.11 -9.17
N PHE A 41 7.31 1.12 -8.21
CA PHE A 41 7.58 2.27 -7.35
C PHE A 41 6.33 2.76 -6.60
N GLN A 42 5.53 1.81 -6.11
CA GLN A 42 4.34 2.08 -5.31
C GLN A 42 4.65 1.92 -3.82
N PHE A 43 4.17 2.86 -3.01
CA PHE A 43 4.29 2.86 -1.56
C PHE A 43 2.89 2.85 -0.94
N CYS A 44 2.50 1.70 -0.40
CA CYS A 44 1.13 1.43 0.06
C CYS A 44 1.06 1.33 1.58
N LYS A 45 -0.07 1.75 2.17
CA LYS A 45 -0.36 1.51 3.60
C LYS A 45 -0.78 0.06 3.79
N GLY A 46 0.13 -0.71 4.36
CA GLY A 46 0.09 -2.15 4.57
C GLY A 46 -0.57 -2.92 3.43
N LYS A 47 -1.63 -3.69 3.71
CA LYS A 47 -2.38 -4.49 2.72
C LYS A 47 -3.57 -3.75 2.09
N THR A 48 -3.68 -2.44 2.29
CA THR A 48 -4.79 -1.63 1.76
C THR A 48 -4.56 -1.24 0.30
N HIS A 49 -5.61 -0.75 -0.37
CA HIS A 49 -5.52 -0.15 -1.71
C HIS A 49 -4.99 1.30 -1.70
N ARG A 50 -4.62 1.84 -0.53
CA ARG A 50 -4.13 3.22 -0.41
C ARG A 50 -2.64 3.24 -0.72
N CYS A 51 -2.30 3.71 -1.91
CA CYS A 51 -0.93 3.79 -2.39
C CYS A 51 -0.56 5.20 -2.87
N GLN A 52 0.72 5.52 -2.73
CA GLN A 52 1.37 6.68 -3.34
C GLN A 52 2.37 6.19 -4.38
N GLU A 53 2.51 6.90 -5.50
CA GLU A 53 3.54 6.58 -6.49
C GLU A 53 4.79 7.43 -6.25
N LEU A 54 5.95 6.80 -6.09
CA LEU A 54 7.23 7.51 -5.95
C LEU A 54 7.58 8.31 -7.22
N THR A 55 7.06 7.91 -8.38
CA THR A 55 7.19 8.64 -9.65
C THR A 55 6.63 10.07 -9.59
N SER A 56 5.69 10.33 -8.68
CA SER A 56 5.11 11.67 -8.47
C SER A 56 6.18 12.73 -8.20
N ILE A 57 7.32 12.38 -7.59
CA ILE A 57 8.38 13.34 -7.26
C ILE A 57 9.13 13.88 -8.48
N VAL A 58 9.07 13.18 -9.62
CA VAL A 58 9.86 13.53 -10.82
C VAL A 58 9.48 14.93 -11.33
N SER A 59 8.18 15.24 -11.27
CA SER A 59 7.61 16.51 -11.74
C SER A 59 7.63 17.63 -10.70
N VAL A 60 7.88 17.31 -9.42
CA VAL A 60 7.81 18.29 -8.31
C VAL A 60 9.01 18.18 -7.36
N ARG A 61 10.22 18.15 -7.92
CA ARG A 61 11.48 18.01 -7.17
C ARG A 61 11.64 19.04 -6.06
N TYR A 62 11.09 20.24 -6.23
CA TYR A 62 11.10 21.31 -5.22
C TYR A 62 10.36 20.95 -3.91
N LYS A 63 9.56 19.87 -3.91
CA LYS A 63 8.88 19.35 -2.71
C LYS A 63 9.66 18.26 -1.98
N LEU A 64 10.85 17.87 -2.46
CA LEU A 64 11.62 16.77 -1.87
C LEU A 64 12.32 17.12 -0.55
N GLY A 65 12.51 18.41 -0.26
CA GLY A 65 13.24 18.91 0.90
C GLY A 65 12.93 18.19 2.23
N PRO A 66 11.65 18.00 2.62
CA PRO A 66 11.32 17.31 3.86
C PRO A 66 11.84 15.86 3.93
N ILE A 67 11.88 15.15 2.81
CA ILE A 67 12.44 13.79 2.76
C ILE A 67 13.96 13.87 2.90
N GLU A 68 14.60 14.73 2.13
CA GLU A 68 16.07 14.85 2.12
C GLU A 68 16.61 15.29 3.49
N GLU A 69 15.93 16.23 4.15
CA GLU A 69 16.22 16.67 5.51
C GLU A 69 16.05 15.54 6.52
N THR A 70 14.95 14.77 6.45
CA THR A 70 14.69 13.72 7.45
C THR A 70 15.64 12.53 7.29
N TYR A 71 16.11 12.21 6.09
CA TYR A 71 17.10 11.14 5.86
C TYR A 71 18.56 11.64 5.92
N GLY A 72 18.78 12.96 5.88
CA GLY A 72 20.13 13.53 5.81
C GLY A 72 20.85 13.23 4.49
N GLU A 73 20.12 12.89 3.42
CA GLU A 73 20.67 12.56 2.11
C GLU A 73 19.77 13.08 0.99
N GLN A 74 20.39 13.58 -0.08
CA GLN A 74 19.68 14.05 -1.27
C GLN A 74 19.19 12.90 -2.15
N ILE A 75 18.01 13.08 -2.74
CA ILE A 75 17.46 12.17 -3.76
C ILE A 75 18.11 12.52 -5.09
N LYS A 76 18.95 11.62 -5.61
CA LYS A 76 19.79 11.89 -6.79
C LYS A 76 19.13 11.40 -8.07
N GLY A 77 19.21 12.23 -9.11
CA GLY A 77 18.86 11.85 -10.48
C GLY A 77 19.93 10.97 -11.15
N PRO A 78 19.68 10.48 -12.39
CA PRO A 78 18.47 10.73 -13.18
C PRO A 78 17.26 9.88 -12.75
N ASN A 79 17.46 8.81 -11.97
CA ASN A 79 16.40 7.91 -11.51
C ASN A 79 15.95 8.25 -10.07
N TYR A 80 15.21 9.35 -9.94
CA TYR A 80 14.69 9.82 -8.65
C TYR A 80 13.84 8.77 -7.91
N PRO A 81 12.91 8.03 -8.56
CA PRO A 81 12.12 7.01 -7.86
C PRO A 81 12.99 5.89 -7.28
N ALA A 82 13.99 5.41 -8.02
CA ALA A 82 14.91 4.40 -7.49
C ALA A 82 15.78 4.95 -6.35
N SER A 83 16.24 6.21 -6.45
CA SER A 83 16.98 6.85 -5.36
C SER A 83 16.13 6.98 -4.10
N LEU A 84 14.86 7.37 -4.23
CA LEU A 84 13.93 7.46 -3.10
C LEU A 84 13.64 6.06 -2.53
N ALA A 85 13.39 5.06 -3.38
CA ALA A 85 13.21 3.68 -2.93
C ALA A 85 14.41 3.18 -2.12
N LYS A 86 15.64 3.49 -2.54
CA LYS A 86 16.85 3.13 -1.80
C LYS A 86 16.88 3.78 -0.41
N LEU A 87 16.57 5.06 -0.30
CA LEU A 87 16.51 5.75 1.00
C LEU A 87 15.48 5.12 1.92
N ILE A 88 14.28 4.81 1.39
CA ILE A 88 13.22 4.15 2.15
C ILE A 88 13.67 2.75 2.61
N LEU A 89 14.32 1.96 1.76
CA LEU A 89 14.68 0.58 2.10
C LEU A 89 15.91 0.48 3.01
N THR A 90 16.85 1.41 2.86
CA THR A 90 18.15 1.39 3.52
C THR A 90 18.47 2.80 3.98
N PRO A 91 17.86 3.27 5.10
CA PRO A 91 18.12 4.60 5.61
C PRO A 91 19.61 4.75 5.96
N PRO A 92 20.28 5.86 5.60
CA PRO A 92 21.72 6.03 5.81
C PRO A 92 22.15 5.97 7.27
N ASP A 93 21.27 6.37 8.18
CA ASP A 93 21.49 6.36 9.63
C ASP A 93 21.13 5.02 10.30
N GLY A 94 20.67 4.03 9.54
CA GLY A 94 20.26 2.73 10.07
C GLY A 94 19.06 2.80 11.03
N SER A 95 18.29 3.89 11.00
CA SER A 95 17.16 4.13 11.93
C SER A 95 16.07 3.07 11.90
N TYR A 96 16.01 2.27 10.84
CA TYR A 96 15.16 1.09 10.74
C TYR A 96 15.66 0.13 9.65
N SER A 97 15.11 -1.09 9.66
CA SER A 97 15.33 -2.09 8.60
C SER A 97 14.03 -2.40 7.87
N SER A 98 14.12 -2.61 6.56
CA SER A 98 13.02 -3.10 5.73
C SER A 98 13.18 -4.61 5.44
N GLU A 99 12.08 -5.34 5.40
CA GLU A 99 12.07 -6.80 5.20
C GLU A 99 11.47 -7.15 3.84
N ALA A 100 12.13 -8.03 3.07
CA ALA A 100 11.51 -8.54 1.84
C ALA A 100 10.32 -9.43 2.21
N VAL A 101 9.20 -9.29 1.51
CA VAL A 101 7.99 -10.11 1.73
C VAL A 101 7.84 -11.23 0.70
N ASP A 102 8.66 -11.23 -0.34
CA ASP A 102 8.67 -12.21 -1.42
C ASP A 102 10.09 -12.71 -1.74
N ALA A 103 10.17 -13.88 -2.39
CA ALA A 103 11.44 -14.52 -2.74
C ALA A 103 12.21 -13.71 -3.81
N GLU A 104 11.47 -13.04 -4.69
CA GLU A 104 11.98 -12.18 -5.75
C GLU A 104 12.47 -10.83 -5.22
N ARG A 105 12.24 -10.54 -3.93
CA ARG A 105 12.61 -9.29 -3.28
C ARG A 105 12.08 -8.07 -4.02
N ARG A 106 10.88 -8.17 -4.62
CA ARG A 106 10.21 -7.06 -5.27
C ARG A 106 9.48 -6.21 -4.25
N TYR A 107 8.86 -6.85 -3.27
CA TYR A 107 8.05 -6.18 -2.27
C TYR A 107 8.79 -6.14 -0.94
N TYR A 108 8.74 -5.00 -0.27
CA TYR A 108 9.36 -4.82 1.04
C TYR A 108 8.35 -4.27 2.04
N ARG A 109 8.31 -4.89 3.22
CA ARG A 109 7.66 -4.35 4.40
C ARG A 109 8.57 -3.29 5.01
N VAL A 110 8.02 -2.11 5.18
CA VAL A 110 8.71 -0.94 5.73
C VAL A 110 7.95 -0.52 7.00
N PRO A 111 8.63 -0.29 8.13
CA PRO A 111 7.95 0.05 9.38
C PRO A 111 7.30 1.44 9.30
N VAL A 112 6.23 1.65 10.06
CA VAL A 112 5.65 2.98 10.25
C VAL A 112 6.46 3.72 11.32
N ASN A 113 7.12 4.81 10.92
CA ASN A 113 7.81 5.74 11.82
C ASN A 113 7.75 7.18 11.29
N SER A 114 8.40 8.12 11.97
CA SER A 114 8.43 9.54 11.57
C SER A 114 8.98 9.73 10.15
N LYS A 115 10.09 9.08 9.78
CA LYS A 115 10.73 9.21 8.45
C LYS A 115 9.85 8.67 7.33
N THR A 116 9.27 7.49 7.51
CA THR A 116 8.41 6.86 6.50
C THR A 116 7.08 7.59 6.36
N ASN A 117 6.58 8.20 7.45
CA ASN A 117 5.42 9.08 7.41
C ASN A 117 5.72 10.39 6.67
N THR A 118 6.92 10.96 6.84
CA THR A 118 7.37 12.12 6.04
C THR A 118 7.35 11.78 4.55
N VAL A 119 7.86 10.61 4.15
CA VAL A 119 7.79 10.15 2.76
C VAL A 119 6.34 10.07 2.29
N TRP A 120 5.46 9.39 3.04
CA TRP A 120 4.05 9.26 2.69
C TRP A 120 3.39 10.62 2.45
N ASN A 121 3.54 11.55 3.40
CA ASN A 121 2.91 12.86 3.36
C ASN A 121 3.47 13.73 2.21
N THR A 122 4.78 13.67 1.96
CA THR A 122 5.40 14.39 0.84
C THR A 122 4.92 13.85 -0.50
N LEU A 123 4.79 12.52 -0.67
CA LEU A 123 4.24 11.93 -1.88
C LEU A 123 2.77 12.30 -2.08
N GLU A 124 1.98 12.30 -1.01
CA GLU A 124 0.59 12.73 -1.06
C GLU A 124 0.48 14.21 -1.48
N ALA A 125 1.31 15.09 -0.90
CA ALA A 125 1.35 16.50 -1.28
C ALA A 125 1.83 16.71 -2.72
N ALA A 126 2.77 15.89 -3.19
CA ALA A 126 3.25 15.89 -4.57
C ALA A 126 2.13 15.50 -5.54
N TYR A 127 1.46 14.38 -5.29
CA TYR A 127 0.31 13.92 -6.08
C TYR A 127 -0.76 15.01 -6.15
N ARG A 128 -1.16 15.57 -5.01
CA ARG A 128 -2.15 16.66 -4.97
C ARG A 128 -1.73 17.85 -5.82
N SER A 129 -0.47 18.28 -5.78
CA SER A 129 -0.01 19.41 -6.60
C SER A 129 0.02 19.16 -8.10
N ILE A 130 -0.01 17.90 -8.55
CA ILE A 130 0.00 17.53 -9.97
C ILE A 130 -1.43 17.33 -10.49
N TYR A 131 -2.31 16.74 -9.67
CA TYR A 131 -3.59 16.20 -10.11
C TYR A 131 -4.83 16.84 -9.46
N GLN A 132 -4.67 17.73 -8.48
CA GLN A 132 -5.76 18.43 -7.79
C GLN A 132 -5.54 19.94 -7.81
#